data_AF-A0A4V2QBI5-F1
#
_entry.id   AF-A0A4V2QBI5-F1
#
_cell.length_a   1.000
_cell.length_b   1.000
_cell.length_c   1.000
_cell.angle_alpha   90.00
_cell.angle_beta   90.00
_cell.angle_gamma   90.00
#
_symmetry.space_group_name_H-M   'P 1'
#
loop_
_entity.id
_entity.type
_entity.pdbx_description
1 polymer ?
#
loop_
_entity_poly.entity_id
_entity_poly.type
_entity_poly.pdbx_seq_one_letter_code
_entity_poly.pdbx_strand_id
1 'polypeptide(L)'
;MFGHIFGRFLVEKNLISASKLEEALEYQKKVRVKMGLIAVSEKLLTEEQADKINKRQAQEDKRFGDIAVEQGYLTENQVERLLKLQGNPYLVFVQSMTENGIMTQEEIEKALELYRKETGFTATDIEDLKSGDADRIVPLFIRSDDERSQELAGVAIRTVIRLIDSRIAIGPSEEVEDYEFKDIALQDVKGEHNITLGLSGEENSLLTIASTFAKEEFTKMDLYAFDSVCEFINCVNGLYASALSVEGVSVDMVPPMFYQKGRIKIEGKALVIPLYIKNSRIEIFIAMDTKLNVSV
;
A
#
# COMPACT_ATOMS: atom_id res chain seq x y z
N MET A 1 9.13 1.16 -1.14
CA MET A 1 8.22 1.40 -2.28
C MET A 1 8.93 1.69 -3.59
N PHE A 2 9.60 2.84 -3.80
CA PHE A 2 10.26 3.17 -5.10
C PHE A 2 11.02 2.00 -5.74
N GLY A 3 11.99 1.42 -5.01
CA GLY A 3 12.82 0.33 -5.52
C GLY A 3 12.04 -0.94 -5.90
N HIS A 4 10.88 -1.16 -5.26
CA HIS A 4 10.00 -2.28 -5.62
C HIS A 4 9.18 -1.96 -6.88
N ILE A 5 8.62 -0.75 -6.98
CA ILE A 5 7.86 -0.31 -8.16
C ILE A 5 8.76 -0.30 -9.40
N PHE A 6 9.81 0.51 -9.35
CA PHE A 6 10.71 0.67 -10.49
C PHE A 6 11.54 -0.59 -10.74
N GLY A 7 11.99 -1.27 -9.69
CA GLY A 7 12.72 -2.52 -9.82
C GLY A 7 11.91 -3.62 -10.52
N ARG A 8 10.62 -3.75 -10.20
CA ARG A 8 9.72 -4.68 -10.90
C ARG A 8 9.64 -4.36 -12.38
N PHE A 9 9.50 -3.08 -12.75
CA PHE A 9 9.52 -2.65 -14.15
C PHE A 9 10.85 -3.02 -14.84
N LEU A 10 12.00 -2.83 -14.18
CA LEU A 10 13.30 -3.23 -14.75
C LEU A 10 13.37 -4.73 -15.06
N VAL A 11 12.79 -5.57 -14.18
CA VAL A 11 12.70 -7.02 -14.39
C VAL A 11 11.74 -7.36 -15.53
N GLU A 12 10.55 -6.74 -15.57
CA GLU A 12 9.56 -6.94 -16.64
C GLU A 12 10.12 -6.57 -18.03
N LYS A 13 11.01 -5.57 -18.09
CA LYS A 13 11.72 -5.17 -19.31
C LYS A 13 13.00 -5.94 -19.60
N ASN A 14 13.31 -6.96 -18.80
CA ASN A 14 14.54 -7.76 -18.89
C ASN A 14 15.82 -6.90 -18.83
N LEU A 15 15.76 -5.71 -18.20
CA LEU A 15 16.92 -4.85 -17.99
C LEU A 15 17.81 -5.39 -16.85
N ILE A 16 17.20 -6.05 -15.87
CA ILE A 16 17.87 -6.80 -14.81
C ILE A 16 17.16 -8.14 -14.57
N SER A 17 17.86 -9.10 -13.97
CA SER A 17 17.23 -10.33 -13.50
C SER A 17 16.55 -10.13 -12.15
N ALA A 18 15.57 -10.97 -11.81
CA ALA A 18 14.92 -10.96 -10.50
C ALA A 18 15.92 -11.13 -9.34
N SER A 19 16.96 -11.95 -9.54
CA SER A 19 18.03 -12.16 -8.55
C SER A 19 18.86 -10.88 -8.31
N LYS A 20 19.17 -10.11 -9.36
CA LYS A 20 19.87 -8.82 -9.22
C LYS A 20 19.00 -7.78 -8.51
N LEU A 21 17.70 -7.77 -8.78
CA LEU A 21 16.78 -6.90 -8.06
C LEU A 21 16.77 -7.24 -6.56
N GLU A 22 16.72 -8.53 -6.21
CA GLU A 22 16.73 -8.98 -4.83
C GLU A 22 18.00 -8.54 -4.10
N GLU A 23 19.17 -8.68 -4.73
CA GLU A 23 20.45 -8.20 -4.22
C GLU A 23 20.42 -6.70 -3.89
N ALA A 24 19.90 -5.87 -4.81
CA ALA A 24 19.77 -4.43 -4.61
C ALA A 24 18.81 -4.10 -3.45
N LEU A 25 17.67 -4.80 -3.37
CA LEU A 25 16.68 -4.58 -2.33
C LEU A 25 17.17 -5.05 -0.94
N GLU A 26 18.01 -6.08 -0.87
CA GLU A 26 18.61 -6.52 0.40
C GLU A 26 19.59 -5.50 0.97
N TYR A 27 20.38 -4.85 0.13
CA TYR A 27 21.24 -3.74 0.56
C TYR A 27 20.40 -2.61 1.16
N GLN A 28 19.27 -2.24 0.54
CA GLN A 28 18.36 -1.23 1.11
C GLN A 28 17.84 -1.59 2.50
N LYS A 29 17.56 -2.88 2.76
CA LYS A 29 17.08 -3.35 4.07
C LYS A 29 18.10 -3.09 5.18
N LYS A 30 19.40 -3.15 4.88
CA LYS A 30 20.47 -2.89 5.86
C LYS A 30 20.62 -1.40 6.21
N VAL A 31 20.21 -0.51 5.29
CA VAL A 31 20.41 0.94 5.42
C VAL A 31 19.16 1.66 5.98
N ARG A 32 17.94 1.18 5.70
CA ARG A 32 16.70 1.89 6.05
C ARG A 32 16.23 1.61 7.48
N VAL A 33 16.31 2.62 8.34
CA VAL A 33 15.86 2.58 9.75
C VAL A 33 14.43 3.15 9.86
N LYS A 34 13.55 2.54 10.66
CA LYS A 34 12.19 3.06 10.92
C LYS A 34 12.27 4.41 11.66
N MET A 35 11.38 5.36 11.34
CA MET A 35 11.45 6.70 11.92
C MET A 35 11.32 6.71 13.44
N GLY A 36 10.46 5.86 14.02
CA GLY A 36 10.38 5.69 15.48
C GLY A 36 11.69 5.20 16.11
N LEU A 37 12.42 4.31 15.44
CA LEU A 37 13.73 3.84 15.89
C LEU A 37 14.79 4.94 15.79
N ILE A 38 14.78 5.75 14.73
CA ILE A 38 15.64 6.92 14.59
C ILE A 38 15.33 7.95 15.69
N ALA A 39 14.05 8.19 15.98
CA ALA A 39 13.62 9.12 17.02
C ALA A 39 14.07 8.69 18.43
N VAL A 40 14.03 7.39 18.72
CA VAL A 40 14.57 6.82 19.97
C VAL A 40 16.10 6.92 20.01
N SER A 41 16.80 6.59 18.91
CA SER A 41 18.27 6.68 18.86
C SER A 41 18.78 8.13 18.98
N GLU A 42 18.05 9.08 18.42
CA GLU A 42 18.30 10.53 18.56
C GLU A 42 17.85 11.08 19.93
N LYS A 43 17.33 10.23 20.83
CA LYS A 43 16.82 10.58 22.17
C LYS A 43 15.69 11.63 22.14
N LEU A 44 14.96 11.71 21.03
CA LEU A 44 13.80 12.58 20.87
C LEU A 44 12.53 11.94 21.42
N LEU A 45 12.45 10.60 21.39
CA LEU A 45 11.35 9.82 21.94
C LEU A 45 11.87 8.70 22.85
N THR A 46 11.05 8.27 23.81
CA THR A 46 11.24 6.97 24.47
C THR A 46 10.64 5.85 23.63
N GLU A 47 11.04 4.60 23.87
CA GLU A 47 10.44 3.42 23.22
C GLU A 47 8.92 3.37 23.45
N GLU A 48 8.47 3.66 24.68
CA GLU A 48 7.04 3.71 25.00
C GLU A 48 6.28 4.80 24.22
N GLN A 49 6.89 5.97 24.00
CA GLN A 49 6.28 7.04 23.21
C GLN A 49 6.19 6.64 21.73
N ALA A 50 7.26 6.05 21.18
CA ALA A 50 7.26 5.55 19.82
C ALA A 50 6.20 4.46 19.61
N ASP A 51 6.03 3.55 20.57
CA ASP A 51 4.99 2.52 20.54
C ASP A 51 3.58 3.09 20.65
N LYS A 52 3.37 4.11 21.48
CA LYS A 52 2.07 4.82 21.54
C LYS A 52 1.72 5.48 20.21
N ILE A 53 2.69 6.15 19.58
CA ILE A 53 2.50 6.74 18.25
C ILE A 53 2.18 5.64 17.23
N ASN A 54 2.93 4.54 17.21
CA ASN A 54 2.68 3.40 16.31
C ASN A 54 1.27 2.82 16.49
N LYS A 55 0.79 2.69 17.73
CA LYS A 55 -0.56 2.21 18.03
C LYS A 55 -1.65 3.15 17.50
N ARG A 56 -1.49 4.47 17.69
CA ARG A 56 -2.40 5.46 17.09
C ARG A 56 -2.32 5.46 15.57
N GLN A 57 -1.11 5.35 15.00
CA GLN A 57 -0.90 5.28 13.56
C GLN A 57 -1.58 4.06 12.92
N ALA A 58 -1.77 2.99 13.69
CA ALA A 58 -2.52 1.83 13.24
C ALA A 58 -4.04 2.03 13.25
N GLN A 59 -4.53 3.01 14.01
CA GLN A 59 -5.96 3.28 14.22
C GLN A 59 -6.43 4.57 13.52
N GLU A 60 -5.50 5.38 13.01
CA GLU A 60 -5.77 6.67 12.37
C GLU A 60 -5.06 6.72 11.02
N ASP A 61 -5.70 7.29 10.00
CA ASP A 61 -5.07 7.52 8.69
C ASP A 61 -4.12 8.75 8.74
N LYS A 62 -3.10 8.69 9.60
CA LYS A 62 -2.12 9.78 9.81
C LYS A 62 -0.67 9.29 9.74
N ARG A 63 0.27 10.21 9.51
CA ARG A 63 1.71 9.90 9.50
C ARG A 63 2.25 9.84 10.93
N PHE A 64 3.30 9.04 11.14
CA PHE A 64 3.99 8.97 12.45
C PHE A 64 4.42 10.35 12.95
N GLY A 65 4.97 11.18 12.05
CA GLY A 65 5.38 12.55 12.36
C GLY A 65 4.22 13.43 12.81
N ASP A 66 3.11 13.41 12.08
CA ASP A 66 1.92 14.21 12.38
C ASP A 66 1.34 13.84 13.75
N ILE A 67 1.21 12.53 14.02
CA ILE A 67 0.74 12.03 15.32
C ILE A 67 1.69 12.43 16.45
N ALA A 68 3.01 12.39 16.21
CA ALA A 68 4.00 12.79 17.20
C ALA A 68 3.93 14.29 17.51
N VAL A 69 3.63 15.14 16.53
CA VAL A 69 3.41 16.57 16.70
C VAL A 69 2.10 16.85 17.43
N GLU A 70 1.00 16.19 17.04
CA GLU A 70 -0.30 16.29 17.69
C GLU A 70 -0.26 15.90 19.18
N GLN A 71 0.55 14.88 19.52
CA GLN A 71 0.75 14.45 20.91
C GLN A 71 1.71 15.34 21.70
N GLY A 72 2.31 16.34 21.06
CA GLY A 72 3.33 17.20 21.65
C GLY A 72 4.66 16.49 21.95
N TYR A 73 4.89 15.32 21.37
CA TYR A 73 6.13 14.56 21.55
C TYR A 73 7.26 15.06 20.66
N LEU A 74 6.94 15.57 19.46
CA LEU A 74 7.89 16.16 18.53
C LEU A 74 7.41 17.51 18.04
N THR A 75 8.34 18.35 17.61
CA THR A 75 8.07 19.57 16.82
C THR A 75 8.18 19.27 15.33
N GLU A 76 7.57 20.09 14.47
CA GLU A 76 7.68 19.96 13.01
C GLU A 76 9.15 19.93 12.54
N ASN A 77 10.00 20.79 13.11
CA ASN A 77 11.43 20.84 12.82
C ASN A 77 12.15 19.53 13.19
N GLN A 78 11.76 18.87 14.29
CA GLN A 78 12.31 17.57 14.69
C GLN A 78 11.85 16.47 13.73
N VAL A 79 10.60 16.50 13.27
CA VAL A 79 10.10 15.57 12.26
C VAL A 79 10.86 15.74 10.94
N GLU A 80 11.08 16.98 10.48
CA GLU A 80 11.86 17.25 9.27
C GLU A 80 13.30 16.74 9.37
N ARG A 81 13.94 16.92 10.55
CA ARG A 81 15.28 16.36 10.81
C ARG A 81 15.27 14.83 10.76
N LEU A 82 14.28 14.17 11.36
CA LEU A 82 14.16 12.71 11.34
C LEU A 82 13.95 12.17 9.92
N LEU A 83 13.17 12.88 9.09
CA LEU A 83 13.00 12.54 7.67
C LEU A 83 14.32 12.64 6.89
N LYS A 84 15.14 13.66 7.15
CA LYS A 84 16.48 13.79 6.56
C LYS A 84 17.40 12.63 6.96
N LEU A 85 17.36 12.22 8.24
CA LEU A 85 18.15 11.09 8.76
C LEU A 85 17.70 9.75 8.21
N GLN A 86 16.41 9.60 7.90
CA GLN A 86 15.86 8.38 7.29
C GLN A 86 16.39 8.13 5.86
N GLY A 87 16.86 9.18 5.18
CA GLY A 87 17.40 9.12 3.83
C GLY A 87 16.32 8.98 2.75
N ASN A 88 16.67 9.29 1.49
CA ASN A 88 15.74 9.16 0.36
C ASN A 88 15.76 7.71 -0.20
N PRO A 89 14.63 6.97 -0.19
CA PRO A 89 14.55 5.60 -0.72
C PRO A 89 14.99 5.44 -2.19
N TYR A 90 14.80 6.46 -3.02
CA TYR A 90 15.29 6.49 -4.40
C TYR A 90 16.82 6.52 -4.45
N LEU A 91 17.45 7.43 -3.71
CA LEU A 91 18.92 7.56 -3.70
C LEU A 91 19.58 6.28 -3.19
N VAL A 92 19.03 5.67 -2.12
CA VAL A 92 19.53 4.39 -1.61
C VAL A 92 19.40 3.28 -2.66
N PHE A 93 18.34 3.29 -3.47
CA PHE A 93 18.15 2.32 -4.56
C PHE A 93 19.21 2.51 -5.64
N VAL A 94 19.37 3.74 -6.13
CA VAL A 94 20.37 4.08 -7.17
C VAL A 94 21.78 3.72 -6.70
N GLN A 95 22.15 4.12 -5.48
CA GLN A 95 23.44 3.78 -4.89
C GLN A 95 23.66 2.27 -4.89
N SER A 96 22.69 1.50 -4.40
CA SER A 96 22.79 0.04 -4.37
C SER A 96 22.96 -0.58 -5.76
N MET A 97 22.22 -0.09 -6.76
CA MET A 97 22.32 -0.57 -8.14
C MET A 97 23.70 -0.28 -8.74
N THR A 98 24.25 0.90 -8.46
CA THR A 98 25.56 1.32 -8.99
C THR A 98 26.75 0.65 -8.29
N GLU A 99 26.75 0.58 -6.95
CA GLU A 99 27.85 0.00 -6.16
C GLU A 99 27.98 -1.51 -6.38
N ASN A 100 26.87 -2.22 -6.58
CA ASN A 100 26.87 -3.65 -6.90
C ASN A 100 27.11 -3.92 -8.40
N GLY A 101 27.37 -2.89 -9.22
CA GLY A 101 27.61 -3.05 -10.66
C GLY A 101 26.40 -3.63 -11.43
N ILE A 102 25.19 -3.46 -10.90
CA ILE A 102 23.96 -3.96 -11.52
C ILE A 102 23.58 -3.10 -12.71
N MET A 103 23.58 -1.77 -12.53
CA MET A 103 23.36 -0.76 -13.57
C MET A 103 24.20 0.48 -13.29
N THR A 104 24.62 1.17 -14.34
CA THR A 104 25.22 2.50 -14.27
C THR A 104 24.17 3.59 -14.06
N GLN A 105 24.60 4.77 -13.61
CA GLN A 105 23.75 5.95 -13.50
C GLN A 105 23.02 6.28 -14.82
N GLU A 106 23.73 6.23 -15.95
CA GLU A 106 23.18 6.52 -17.27
C GLU A 106 22.11 5.49 -17.69
N GLU A 107 22.30 4.21 -17.38
CA GLU A 107 21.31 3.16 -17.65
C GLU A 107 20.04 3.35 -16.79
N ILE A 108 20.20 3.75 -15.53
CA ILE A 108 19.07 4.03 -14.64
C ILE A 108 18.26 5.23 -15.16
N GLU A 109 18.93 6.30 -15.62
CA GLU A 109 18.26 7.47 -16.19
C GLU A 109 17.50 7.13 -17.48
N LYS A 110 18.11 6.34 -18.38
CA LYS A 110 17.43 5.84 -19.58
C LYS A 110 16.23 4.96 -19.24
N ALA A 111 16.35 4.09 -18.25
CA ALA A 111 15.26 3.23 -17.81
C ALA A 111 14.12 4.03 -17.13
N LEU A 112 14.44 5.09 -16.40
CA LEU A 112 13.44 6.01 -15.84
C LEU A 112 12.68 6.76 -16.95
N GLU A 113 13.37 7.21 -17.99
CA GLU A 113 12.72 7.85 -19.13
C GLU A 113 11.85 6.86 -19.92
N LEU A 114 12.27 5.61 -20.04
CA LEU A 114 11.43 4.55 -20.59
C LEU A 114 10.18 4.31 -19.73
N TYR A 115 10.36 4.18 -18.41
CA TYR A 115 9.26 4.00 -17.47
C TYR A 115 8.24 5.14 -17.58
N ARG A 116 8.73 6.38 -17.58
CA ARG A 116 7.92 7.58 -17.74
C ARG A 116 7.07 7.55 -19.01
N LYS A 117 7.67 7.15 -20.14
CA LYS A 117 6.97 7.05 -21.43
C LYS A 117 5.89 5.97 -21.43
N GLU A 118 6.16 4.82 -20.81
CA GLU A 118 5.20 3.70 -20.82
C GLU A 118 4.05 3.89 -19.85
N THR A 119 4.28 4.49 -18.69
CA THR A 119 3.20 4.80 -17.74
C THR A 119 2.39 6.02 -18.15
N GLY A 120 2.94 6.87 -19.02
CA GLY A 120 2.37 8.17 -19.38
C GLY A 120 2.63 9.25 -18.32
N PHE A 121 3.56 9.01 -17.40
CA PHE A 121 3.89 9.92 -16.32
C PHE A 121 4.54 11.22 -16.82
N THR A 122 4.23 12.31 -16.16
CA THR A 122 4.90 13.60 -16.34
C THR A 122 6.28 13.59 -15.67
N ALA A 123 7.09 14.63 -15.93
CA ALA A 123 8.33 14.79 -15.18
C ALA A 123 8.07 15.00 -13.67
N THR A 124 6.97 15.69 -13.33
CA THR A 124 6.56 15.90 -11.94
C THR A 124 6.18 14.59 -11.26
N ASP A 125 5.43 13.72 -11.93
CA ASP A 125 5.04 12.41 -11.41
C ASP A 125 6.27 11.53 -11.10
N ILE A 126 7.33 11.64 -11.91
CA ILE A 126 8.61 10.96 -11.65
C ILE A 126 9.30 11.52 -10.41
N GLU A 127 9.22 12.83 -10.16
CA GLU A 127 9.74 13.43 -8.92
C GLU A 127 8.90 13.04 -7.70
N ASP A 128 7.57 12.95 -7.85
CA ASP A 128 6.67 12.39 -6.82
C ASP A 128 7.06 10.94 -6.53
N LEU A 129 7.32 10.14 -7.56
CA LEU A 129 7.76 8.75 -7.43
C LEU A 129 9.09 8.64 -6.65
N LYS A 130 10.05 9.51 -6.94
CA LYS A 130 11.36 9.57 -6.28
C LYS A 130 11.33 10.16 -4.86
N SER A 131 10.23 10.80 -4.46
CA SER A 131 10.13 11.48 -3.17
C SER A 131 10.24 10.53 -1.97
N GLY A 132 9.83 9.27 -2.16
CA GLY A 132 9.68 8.31 -1.06
C GLY A 132 8.46 8.55 -0.17
N ASP A 133 7.65 9.56 -0.47
CA ASP A 133 6.41 9.89 0.24
C ASP A 133 5.24 9.08 -0.34
N ALA A 134 4.62 8.25 0.49
CA ALA A 134 3.50 7.43 0.04
C ALA A 134 2.30 8.25 -0.44
N ASP A 135 2.06 9.43 0.14
CA ASP A 135 0.88 10.24 -0.20
C ASP A 135 1.02 10.91 -1.57
N ARG A 136 2.27 11.09 -2.04
CA ARG A 136 2.56 11.58 -3.40
C ARG A 136 2.62 10.43 -4.40
N ILE A 137 3.09 9.26 -3.98
CA ILE A 137 3.29 8.10 -4.87
C ILE A 137 1.96 7.39 -5.17
N VAL A 138 1.15 7.13 -4.15
CA VAL A 138 -0.06 6.30 -4.26
C VAL A 138 -1.06 6.86 -5.30
N PRO A 139 -1.38 8.17 -5.33
CA PRO A 139 -2.30 8.74 -6.31
C PRO A 139 -1.89 8.52 -7.77
N LEU A 140 -0.59 8.38 -8.06
CA LEU A 140 -0.08 8.18 -9.43
C LEU A 140 -0.59 6.87 -10.07
N PHE A 141 -1.00 5.90 -9.25
CA PHE A 141 -1.42 4.56 -9.68
C PHE A 141 -2.94 4.36 -9.66
N ILE A 142 -3.68 5.31 -9.11
CA ILE A 142 -5.13 5.21 -8.95
C ILE A 142 -5.80 6.03 -10.05
N ARG A 143 -6.39 5.33 -11.01
CA ARG A 143 -7.15 5.90 -12.12
C ARG A 143 -8.59 5.42 -12.02
N SER A 144 -9.48 6.32 -11.62
CA SER A 144 -10.93 6.12 -11.64
C SER A 144 -11.64 7.45 -11.84
N ASP A 145 -12.83 7.43 -12.44
CA ASP A 145 -13.66 8.63 -12.57
C ASP A 145 -14.39 9.01 -11.26
N ASP A 146 -14.39 8.10 -10.26
CA ASP A 146 -15.06 8.30 -8.98
C ASP A 146 -14.08 8.72 -7.87
N GLU A 147 -14.25 9.93 -7.35
CA GLU A 147 -13.36 10.53 -6.33
C GLU A 147 -13.31 9.71 -5.04
N ARG A 148 -14.44 9.18 -4.57
CA ARG A 148 -14.51 8.36 -3.35
C ARG A 148 -13.77 7.03 -3.49
N SER A 149 -13.82 6.42 -4.67
CA SER A 149 -13.05 5.23 -5.00
C SER A 149 -11.56 5.52 -4.94
N GLN A 150 -11.13 6.72 -5.39
CA GLN A 150 -9.73 7.13 -5.29
C GLN A 150 -9.29 7.34 -3.83
N GLU A 151 -10.12 8.00 -3.03
CA GLU A 151 -9.87 8.22 -1.60
C GLU A 151 -9.74 6.89 -0.84
N LEU A 152 -10.72 6.00 -0.99
CA LEU A 152 -10.73 4.69 -0.35
C LEU A 152 -9.52 3.84 -0.78
N ALA A 153 -9.18 3.85 -2.07
CA ALA A 153 -7.97 3.22 -2.57
C ALA A 153 -6.71 3.77 -1.88
N GLY A 154 -6.63 5.09 -1.72
CA GLY A 154 -5.58 5.75 -0.97
C GLY A 154 -5.49 5.26 0.48
N VAL A 155 -6.62 5.23 1.20
CA VAL A 155 -6.69 4.74 2.59
C VAL A 155 -6.25 3.28 2.68
N ALA A 156 -6.75 2.43 1.78
CA ALA A 156 -6.41 1.01 1.74
C ALA A 156 -4.91 0.78 1.54
N ILE A 157 -4.31 1.41 0.53
CA ILE A 157 -2.88 1.25 0.22
C ILE A 157 -2.00 1.82 1.33
N ARG A 158 -2.32 2.99 1.88
CA ARG A 158 -1.59 3.55 3.05
C ARG A 158 -1.68 2.62 4.26
N THR A 159 -2.83 2.00 4.47
CA THR A 159 -3.02 1.04 5.56
C THR A 159 -2.20 -0.25 5.35
N VAL A 160 -2.11 -0.75 4.11
CA VAL A 160 -1.18 -1.84 3.75
C VAL A 160 0.27 -1.42 4.05
N ILE A 161 0.69 -0.21 3.66
CA ILE A 161 2.05 0.30 3.90
C ILE A 161 2.37 0.37 5.40
N ARG A 162 1.40 0.81 6.22
CA ARG A 162 1.55 0.95 7.67
C ARG A 162 1.55 -0.37 8.42
N LEU A 163 0.58 -1.24 8.12
CA LEU A 163 0.28 -2.41 8.93
C LEU A 163 0.89 -3.71 8.40
N ILE A 164 1.13 -3.79 7.09
CA ILE A 164 1.59 -5.02 6.44
C ILE A 164 3.06 -4.89 6.02
N ASP A 165 3.35 -4.06 5.03
CA ASP A 165 4.74 -3.83 4.60
C ASP A 165 4.86 -2.53 3.79
N SER A 166 5.92 -1.76 4.01
CA SER A 166 6.23 -0.56 3.19
C SER A 166 7.02 -0.89 1.91
N ARG A 167 7.36 -2.16 1.72
CA ARG A 167 8.11 -2.74 0.59
C ARG A 167 7.15 -3.34 -0.43
N ILE A 168 6.22 -2.52 -0.89
CA ILE A 168 5.24 -2.90 -1.91
C ILE A 168 5.56 -2.26 -3.25
N ALA A 169 5.05 -2.88 -4.31
CA ALA A 169 4.84 -2.23 -5.60
C ALA A 169 3.34 -2.13 -5.89
N ILE A 170 2.94 -1.06 -6.56
CA ILE A 170 1.57 -0.80 -6.98
C ILE A 170 1.54 -0.95 -8.51
N GLY A 171 0.63 -1.77 -9.01
CA GLY A 171 0.37 -1.91 -10.43
C GLY A 171 -0.58 -0.83 -10.95
N PRO A 172 -0.74 -0.69 -12.27
CA PRO A 172 -1.74 0.20 -12.83
C PRO A 172 -3.14 -0.28 -12.43
N SER A 173 -3.99 0.64 -11.96
CA SER A 173 -5.39 0.31 -11.71
C SER A 173 -6.18 0.16 -13.00
N GLU A 174 -7.27 -0.59 -12.93
CA GLU A 174 -8.22 -0.78 -14.02
C GLU A 174 -9.66 -0.69 -13.50
N GLU A 175 -10.57 -0.23 -14.35
CA GLU A 175 -12.00 -0.28 -14.08
C GLU A 175 -12.62 -1.47 -14.83
N VAL A 176 -13.36 -2.32 -14.12
CA VAL A 176 -13.91 -3.58 -14.65
C VAL A 176 -15.42 -3.68 -14.43
N GLU A 177 -16.12 -4.34 -15.35
CA GLU A 177 -17.56 -4.68 -15.23
C GLU A 177 -17.77 -6.16 -14.85
N ASP A 178 -16.70 -6.94 -14.87
CA ASP A 178 -16.66 -8.38 -14.60
C ASP A 178 -15.31 -8.73 -13.95
N TYR A 179 -15.35 -9.37 -12.80
CA TYR A 179 -14.16 -9.68 -12.02
C TYR A 179 -14.13 -11.15 -11.58
N GLU A 180 -13.18 -11.92 -12.09
CA GLU A 180 -12.96 -13.33 -11.73
C GLU A 180 -11.92 -13.44 -10.62
N PHE A 181 -12.18 -14.27 -9.61
CA PHE A 181 -11.30 -14.41 -8.44
C PHE A 181 -11.15 -15.87 -8.00
N LYS A 182 -9.97 -16.21 -7.47
CA LYS A 182 -9.71 -17.50 -6.81
C LYS A 182 -10.04 -17.46 -5.32
N ASP A 183 -9.61 -16.41 -4.64
CA ASP A 183 -9.91 -16.14 -3.24
C ASP A 183 -10.18 -14.65 -3.10
N ILE A 184 -11.25 -14.29 -2.40
CA ILE A 184 -11.58 -12.88 -2.12
C ILE A 184 -12.24 -12.75 -0.75
N ALA A 185 -11.83 -11.75 0.02
CA ALA A 185 -12.58 -11.24 1.16
C ALA A 185 -13.19 -9.89 0.78
N LEU A 186 -14.44 -9.66 1.17
CA LEU A 186 -15.25 -8.49 0.82
C LEU A 186 -15.93 -7.96 2.08
N GLN A 187 -16.11 -6.66 2.14
CA GLN A 187 -16.97 -6.04 3.13
C GLN A 187 -17.71 -4.87 2.52
N ASP A 188 -19.02 -4.84 2.77
CA ASP A 188 -19.88 -3.74 2.39
C ASP A 188 -19.96 -2.69 3.51
N VAL A 189 -20.10 -1.45 3.11
CA VAL A 189 -20.49 -0.31 3.93
C VAL A 189 -21.72 0.31 3.28
N LYS A 190 -22.80 0.51 4.04
CA LYS A 190 -24.12 0.93 3.54
C LYS A 190 -24.58 2.19 4.24
N GLY A 191 -25.31 3.04 3.53
CA GLY A 191 -25.84 4.29 4.07
C GLY A 191 -26.14 5.27 2.95
N GLU A 192 -25.64 6.49 3.09
CA GLU A 192 -25.68 7.49 2.01
C GLU A 192 -24.92 7.04 0.76
N HIS A 193 -23.86 6.25 0.96
CA HIS A 193 -23.14 5.55 -0.09
C HIS A 193 -23.15 4.04 0.16
N ASN A 194 -23.17 3.25 -0.91
CA ASN A 194 -22.95 1.82 -0.88
C ASN A 194 -21.55 1.51 -1.40
N ILE A 195 -20.67 1.12 -0.51
CA ILE A 195 -19.25 0.88 -0.77
C ILE A 195 -18.99 -0.60 -0.58
N THR A 196 -18.27 -1.23 -1.49
CA THR A 196 -17.69 -2.55 -1.27
C THR A 196 -16.18 -2.46 -1.41
N LEU A 197 -15.47 -2.87 -0.36
CA LEU A 197 -14.02 -3.05 -0.38
C LEU A 197 -13.69 -4.54 -0.32
N GLY A 198 -12.76 -4.97 -1.15
CA GLY A 198 -12.28 -6.35 -1.16
C GLY A 198 -10.77 -6.46 -1.31
N LEU A 199 -10.26 -7.59 -0.83
CA LEU A 199 -8.92 -8.07 -1.11
C LEU A 199 -9.02 -9.44 -1.73
N SER A 200 -8.51 -9.56 -2.94
CA SER A 200 -8.43 -10.82 -3.67
C SER A 200 -7.00 -11.24 -3.89
N GLY A 201 -6.83 -12.52 -4.14
CA GLY A 201 -5.54 -13.10 -4.45
C GLY A 201 -5.67 -14.50 -4.99
N GLU A 202 -4.55 -15.02 -5.47
CA GLU A 202 -4.44 -16.42 -5.85
C GLU A 202 -3.75 -17.23 -4.76
N GLU A 203 -4.23 -18.44 -4.51
CA GLU A 203 -3.62 -19.44 -3.63
C GLU A 203 -3.35 -18.86 -2.22
N ASN A 204 -2.09 -18.70 -1.86
CA ASN A 204 -1.64 -18.25 -0.56
C ASN A 204 -1.19 -16.77 -0.55
N SER A 205 -1.49 -16.01 -1.61
CA SER A 205 -1.04 -14.61 -1.73
C SER A 205 -1.57 -13.70 -0.61
N LEU A 206 -2.79 -13.94 -0.13
CA LEU A 206 -3.39 -13.20 0.99
C LEU A 206 -2.79 -13.57 2.36
N LEU A 207 -2.01 -14.66 2.48
CA LEU A 207 -1.35 -15.04 3.73
C LEU A 207 -0.42 -13.96 4.28
N THR A 208 0.20 -13.18 3.38
CA THR A 208 1.08 -12.08 3.81
C THR A 208 0.30 -11.04 4.61
N ILE A 209 -0.95 -10.76 4.23
CA ILE A 209 -1.82 -9.82 4.96
C ILE A 209 -2.27 -10.47 6.26
N ALA A 210 -2.86 -11.66 6.18
CA ALA A 210 -3.38 -12.39 7.34
C ALA A 210 -2.32 -12.55 8.43
N SER A 211 -1.15 -13.11 8.07
CA SER A 211 -0.12 -13.44 9.05
C SER A 211 0.48 -12.20 9.69
N THR A 212 0.68 -11.14 8.90
CA THR A 212 1.27 -9.90 9.42
C THR A 212 0.29 -9.14 10.30
N PHE A 213 -0.99 -9.10 9.92
CA PHE A 213 -2.02 -8.38 10.66
C PHE A 213 -2.37 -9.09 11.98
N ALA A 214 -2.61 -10.40 11.95
CA ALA A 214 -2.83 -11.22 13.16
C ALA A 214 -1.59 -11.33 14.05
N LYS A 215 -0.39 -11.09 13.51
CA LYS A 215 0.91 -11.38 14.14
C LYS A 215 1.05 -12.87 14.50
N GLU A 216 0.50 -13.73 13.65
CA GLU A 216 0.52 -15.18 13.75
C GLU A 216 0.96 -15.77 12.41
N GLU A 217 1.58 -16.96 12.39
CA GLU A 217 1.98 -17.61 11.15
C GLU A 217 0.85 -18.50 10.61
N PHE A 218 0.29 -18.14 9.45
CA PHE A 218 -0.63 -19.00 8.72
C PHE A 218 0.09 -19.68 7.55
N THR A 219 -0.24 -20.96 7.31
CA THR A 219 0.41 -21.78 6.27
C THR A 219 -0.46 -22.00 5.03
N LYS A 220 -1.75 -21.69 5.12
CA LYS A 220 -2.75 -21.84 4.06
C LYS A 220 -3.92 -20.88 4.26
N MET A 221 -4.58 -20.49 3.18
CA MET A 221 -5.84 -19.72 3.24
C MET A 221 -7.00 -20.60 3.72
N ASP A 222 -7.10 -20.78 5.03
CA ASP A 222 -8.25 -21.39 5.70
C ASP A 222 -9.12 -20.34 6.41
N LEU A 223 -10.14 -20.80 7.15
CA LEU A 223 -11.09 -19.93 7.83
C LEU A 223 -10.42 -18.91 8.75
N TYR A 224 -9.36 -19.30 9.47
CA TYR A 224 -8.66 -18.40 10.40
C TYR A 224 -7.84 -17.35 9.64
N ALA A 225 -7.17 -17.77 8.56
CA ALA A 225 -6.45 -16.83 7.70
C ALA A 225 -7.41 -15.83 7.04
N PHE A 226 -8.57 -16.29 6.53
CA PHE A 226 -9.59 -15.40 5.97
C PHE A 226 -10.19 -14.46 7.00
N ASP A 227 -10.42 -14.91 8.24
CA ASP A 227 -10.91 -14.07 9.32
C ASP A 227 -9.95 -12.89 9.57
N SER A 228 -8.64 -13.15 9.58
CA SER A 228 -7.64 -12.08 9.71
C SER A 228 -7.63 -11.10 8.51
N VAL A 229 -7.83 -11.58 7.29
CA VAL A 229 -8.00 -10.68 6.12
C VAL A 229 -9.26 -9.84 6.25
N CYS A 230 -10.36 -10.44 6.70
CA CYS A 230 -11.62 -9.77 6.98
C CYS A 230 -11.47 -8.69 8.06
N GLU A 231 -10.73 -8.96 9.13
CA GLU A 231 -10.40 -7.96 10.16
C GLU A 231 -9.56 -6.79 9.59
N PHE A 232 -8.62 -7.08 8.69
CA PHE A 232 -7.87 -6.04 8.00
C PHE A 232 -8.78 -5.15 7.13
N ILE A 233 -9.69 -5.74 6.35
CA ILE A 233 -10.67 -5.00 5.56
C ILE A 233 -11.58 -4.16 6.47
N ASN A 234 -12.02 -4.73 7.59
CA ASN A 234 -12.80 -4.03 8.61
C ASN A 234 -12.07 -2.80 9.16
N CYS A 235 -10.76 -2.92 9.41
CA CYS A 235 -9.93 -1.81 9.83
C CYS A 235 -9.86 -0.70 8.76
N VAL A 236 -9.66 -1.05 7.48
CA VAL A 236 -9.63 -0.08 6.38
C VAL A 236 -10.98 0.64 6.25
N ASN A 237 -12.08 -0.10 6.23
CA ASN A 237 -13.43 0.48 6.15
C ASN A 237 -13.75 1.32 7.38
N GLY A 238 -13.30 0.94 8.57
CA GLY A 238 -13.46 1.73 9.79
C GLY A 238 -12.73 3.08 9.72
N LEU A 239 -11.52 3.09 9.14
CA LEU A 239 -10.76 4.33 8.88
C LEU A 239 -11.51 5.24 7.88
N TYR A 240 -11.98 4.67 6.76
CA TYR A 240 -12.69 5.46 5.75
C TYR A 240 -14.06 5.94 6.23
N ALA A 241 -14.83 5.10 6.92
CA ALA A 241 -16.11 5.50 7.54
C ALA A 241 -15.92 6.62 8.57
N SER A 242 -14.82 6.61 9.32
CA SER A 242 -14.48 7.70 10.24
C SER A 242 -14.19 9.01 9.51
N ALA A 243 -13.50 8.95 8.36
CA ALA A 243 -13.26 10.13 7.52
C ALA A 243 -14.58 10.68 6.94
N LEU A 244 -15.42 9.80 6.38
CA LEU A 244 -16.76 10.16 5.88
C LEU A 244 -17.62 10.81 6.97
N SER A 245 -17.57 10.31 8.20
CA SER A 245 -18.31 10.88 9.33
C SER A 245 -17.89 12.32 9.65
N VAL A 246 -16.61 12.66 9.50
CA VAL A 246 -16.11 14.04 9.66
C VAL A 246 -16.67 14.97 8.58
N GLU A 247 -16.93 14.45 7.39
CA GLU A 247 -17.58 15.15 6.28
C GLU A 247 -19.11 15.20 6.42
N GLY A 248 -19.67 14.58 7.46
CA GLY A 248 -21.10 14.52 7.71
C GLY A 248 -21.83 13.42 6.94
N VAL A 249 -21.11 12.49 6.32
CA VAL A 249 -21.67 11.35 5.57
C VAL A 249 -21.90 10.18 6.52
N SER A 250 -23.14 9.71 6.62
CA SER A 250 -23.51 8.59 7.50
C SER A 250 -23.45 7.25 6.77
N VAL A 251 -22.64 6.33 7.31
CA VAL A 251 -22.49 4.96 6.80
C VAL A 251 -22.32 3.94 7.93
N ASP A 252 -22.76 2.72 7.68
CA ASP A 252 -22.66 1.57 8.59
C ASP A 252 -21.92 0.42 7.92
N MET A 253 -20.96 -0.17 8.63
CA MET A 253 -20.22 -1.35 8.16
C MET A 253 -21.05 -2.63 8.33
N VAL A 254 -21.11 -3.44 7.28
CA VAL A 254 -21.69 -4.78 7.30
C VAL A 254 -20.61 -5.80 7.67
N PRO A 255 -20.95 -6.95 8.29
CA PRO A 255 -19.96 -8.01 8.51
C PRO A 255 -19.26 -8.43 7.21
N PRO A 256 -17.92 -8.62 7.23
CA PRO A 256 -17.17 -9.07 6.07
C PRO A 256 -17.51 -10.53 5.74
N MET A 257 -17.34 -10.88 4.47
CA MET A 257 -17.52 -12.24 3.94
C MET A 257 -16.34 -12.61 3.04
N PHE A 258 -16.10 -13.89 2.84
CA PHE A 258 -15.12 -14.36 1.87
C PHE A 258 -15.73 -15.39 0.92
N TYR A 259 -15.18 -15.47 -0.28
CA TYR A 259 -15.60 -16.37 -1.34
C TYR A 259 -14.37 -16.97 -2.01
N GLN A 260 -14.55 -18.15 -2.61
CA GLN A 260 -13.49 -18.84 -3.34
C GLN A 260 -14.01 -19.28 -4.70
N LYS A 261 -13.19 -19.17 -5.74
CA LYS A 261 -13.43 -19.61 -7.13
C LYS A 261 -14.75 -19.09 -7.67
N GLY A 262 -14.82 -17.78 -7.87
CA GLY A 262 -16.05 -17.14 -8.31
C GLY A 262 -15.81 -15.98 -9.24
N ARG A 263 -16.91 -15.28 -9.50
CA ARG A 263 -16.97 -14.10 -10.34
C ARG A 263 -17.92 -13.07 -9.74
N ILE A 264 -17.60 -11.80 -9.90
CA ILE A 264 -18.46 -10.67 -9.56
C ILE A 264 -18.88 -10.00 -10.86
N LYS A 265 -20.18 -9.92 -11.11
CA LYS A 265 -20.77 -9.07 -12.15
C LYS A 265 -21.12 -7.72 -11.54
N ILE A 266 -20.68 -6.63 -12.16
CA ILE A 266 -20.86 -5.27 -11.66
C ILE A 266 -21.85 -4.52 -12.56
N GLU A 267 -22.91 -3.95 -11.99
CA GLU A 267 -23.85 -3.07 -12.71
C GLU A 267 -23.28 -1.65 -12.78
N GLY A 268 -22.21 -1.48 -13.55
CA GLY A 268 -21.40 -0.27 -13.61
C GLY A 268 -19.93 -0.65 -13.70
N LYS A 269 -19.07 -0.01 -12.93
CA LYS A 269 -17.64 -0.34 -12.88
C LYS A 269 -17.16 -0.49 -11.44
N ALA A 270 -16.18 -1.36 -11.25
CA ALA A 270 -15.40 -1.48 -10.03
C ALA A 270 -13.93 -1.18 -10.34
N LEU A 271 -13.24 -0.53 -9.41
CA LEU A 271 -11.82 -0.24 -9.47
C LEU A 271 -11.04 -1.43 -8.91
N VAL A 272 -10.08 -1.94 -9.69
CA VAL A 272 -9.16 -3.00 -9.29
C VAL A 272 -7.74 -2.45 -9.31
N ILE A 273 -7.01 -2.64 -8.20
CA ILE A 273 -5.65 -2.15 -8.04
C ILE A 273 -4.73 -3.30 -7.64
N PRO A 274 -3.83 -3.74 -8.54
CA PRO A 274 -2.84 -4.75 -8.21
C PRO A 274 -1.81 -4.22 -7.21
N LEU A 275 -1.56 -4.98 -6.15
CA LEU A 275 -0.45 -4.75 -5.21
C LEU A 275 0.46 -5.97 -5.16
N TYR A 276 1.76 -5.72 -5.07
CA TYR A 276 2.76 -6.78 -4.92
C TYR A 276 3.46 -6.65 -3.58
N ILE A 277 3.32 -7.67 -2.74
CA ILE A 277 3.89 -7.74 -1.39
C ILE A 277 4.68 -9.04 -1.28
N LYS A 278 5.98 -8.96 -0.98
CA LYS A 278 6.87 -10.14 -0.83
C LYS A 278 6.74 -11.16 -2.00
N ASN A 279 6.65 -10.67 -3.23
CA ASN A 279 6.45 -11.43 -4.48
C ASN A 279 5.05 -12.06 -4.68
N SER A 280 4.12 -11.88 -3.74
CA SER A 280 2.71 -12.23 -3.93
C SER A 280 1.97 -11.07 -4.58
N ARG A 281 1.14 -11.38 -5.59
CA ARG A 281 0.17 -10.45 -6.17
C ARG A 281 -1.14 -10.58 -5.40
N ILE A 282 -1.62 -9.45 -4.89
CA ILE A 282 -2.97 -9.29 -4.34
C ILE A 282 -3.65 -8.18 -5.15
N GLU A 283 -4.97 -8.09 -5.09
CA GLU A 283 -5.69 -7.00 -5.73
C GLU A 283 -6.66 -6.38 -4.74
N ILE A 284 -6.67 -5.05 -4.68
CA ILE A 284 -7.71 -4.29 -4.00
C ILE A 284 -8.86 -4.14 -4.98
N PHE A 285 -10.05 -4.57 -4.57
CA PHE A 285 -11.30 -4.40 -5.31
C PHE A 285 -12.15 -3.34 -4.62
N ILE A 286 -12.58 -2.31 -5.33
CA ILE A 286 -13.44 -1.24 -4.80
C ILE A 286 -14.63 -1.05 -5.75
N ALA A 287 -15.82 -1.03 -5.18
CA ALA A 287 -17.03 -0.69 -5.90
C ALA A 287 -17.79 0.40 -5.13
N MET A 288 -18.21 1.46 -5.83
CA MET A 288 -18.91 2.61 -5.27
C MET A 288 -20.28 2.75 -5.92
N ASP A 289 -21.34 2.81 -5.09
CA ASP A 289 -22.73 3.04 -5.47
C ASP A 289 -23.23 2.16 -6.64
N THR A 290 -22.69 0.96 -6.74
CA THR A 290 -23.00 -0.02 -7.79
C THR A 290 -23.46 -1.34 -7.19
N LYS A 291 -24.27 -2.09 -7.94
CA LYS A 291 -24.74 -3.40 -7.52
C LYS A 291 -23.77 -4.48 -7.96
N LEU A 292 -23.47 -5.38 -7.03
CA LEU A 292 -22.59 -6.52 -7.25
C LEU A 292 -23.39 -7.81 -7.19
N ASN A 293 -23.16 -8.69 -8.16
CA ASN A 293 -23.71 -10.04 -8.18
C ASN A 293 -22.55 -11.02 -8.12
N VAL A 294 -22.34 -11.64 -6.95
CA VAL A 294 -21.31 -12.66 -6.74
C VAL A 294 -21.87 -14.03 -7.13
N SER A 295 -21.16 -14.74 -8.01
CA SER A 295 -21.43 -16.12 -8.39
C SER A 295 -20.24 -17.00 -8.02
N VAL A 296 -20.50 -18.09 -7.28
CA VAL A 296 -19.52 -19.08 -6.79
C VAL A 296 -19.91 -20.47 -7.27
#